data_AF-A0A9D2DA71-F1
#
_entry.id   AF-A0A9D2DA71-F1
#
_cell.length_a   1.000
_cell.length_b   1.000
_cell.length_c   1.000
_cell.angle_alpha   90.00
_cell.angle_beta   90.00
_cell.angle_gamma   90.00
#
_symmetry.space_group_name_H-M   'P 1'
#
loop_
_entity.id
_entity.type
_entity.pdbx_description
1 polymer ?
#
loop_
_entity_poly.entity_id
_entity_poly.type
_entity_poly.pdbx_seq_one_letter_code
_entity_poly.pdbx_strand_id
1 'polypeptide(L)'
;MIGEKITIWKEGEYHYPAAYGFVPFMVSYMHEDEEVRPGMLVAPGGAYRFASAYEGNLPALEFYREGYNVFVLAYTVNHFDELKAPLKKQPLNDISRALRIIRGNSVRYHIDPLKIAVCGFSAGGHLCGSLCVHYEDIKDPDPGYEEVSNRPDAAVLCYPVITSGEYAHRESFRALLGEEADEAELAYMSLEKHVTADTPPCFLWQTATDASVPVENSYLFAEACRKAGVPYAHHVFSDGIHGMSVATPEWLDKETEDLYTLEQIRLLAEAVREGRTPCSPEEGEELIREFGLDGRKRERWTPEIKEWLRGILDETGLWTELAKRWLAGEMNLKD
;
A
#
# COMPACT_ATOMS: atom_id res chain seq x y z
N MET A 1 4.19 9.56 -19.33
CA MET A 1 4.73 10.42 -18.27
C MET A 1 4.94 9.58 -17.02
N ILE A 2 6.19 9.27 -16.69
CA ILE A 2 6.58 8.58 -15.46
C ILE A 2 7.25 9.61 -14.55
N GLY A 3 6.91 9.62 -13.26
CA GLY A 3 7.56 10.44 -12.25
C GLY A 3 6.88 11.77 -11.93
N GLU A 4 5.67 12.05 -12.44
CA GLU A 4 4.94 13.26 -12.04
C GLU A 4 4.47 13.11 -10.58
N LYS A 5 4.93 14.02 -9.70
CA LYS A 5 4.49 14.12 -8.31
C LYS A 5 3.17 14.89 -8.23
N ILE A 6 2.15 14.27 -7.64
CA ILE A 6 0.80 14.81 -7.50
C ILE A 6 0.46 14.86 -6.00
N THR A 7 0.52 16.04 -5.39
CA THR A 7 0.11 16.23 -4.00
C THR A 7 -1.40 16.00 -3.85
N ILE A 8 -1.83 15.24 -2.84
CA ILE A 8 -3.25 14.86 -2.71
C ILE A 8 -4.08 15.83 -1.85
N TRP A 9 -3.42 16.60 -0.99
CA TRP A 9 -4.06 17.58 -0.10
C TRP A 9 -3.73 19.00 -0.54
N LYS A 10 -4.73 19.89 -0.51
CA LYS A 10 -4.49 21.33 -0.70
C LYS A 10 -3.82 21.92 0.54
N GLU A 11 -3.22 23.09 0.36
CA GLU A 11 -2.62 23.84 1.46
C GLU A 11 -3.66 24.06 2.58
N GLY A 12 -3.30 23.68 3.80
CA GLY A 12 -4.18 23.79 4.96
C GLY A 12 -5.29 22.73 5.07
N GLU A 13 -5.31 21.68 4.24
CA GLU A 13 -6.22 20.53 4.45
C GLU A 13 -5.57 19.42 5.29
N TYR A 14 -4.28 19.17 5.05
CA TYR A 14 -3.53 18.10 5.69
C TYR A 14 -2.94 18.52 7.04
N HIS A 15 -3.28 17.77 8.09
CA HIS A 15 -2.83 18.05 9.45
C HIS A 15 -2.51 16.75 10.19
N TYR A 16 -1.31 16.22 9.98
CA TYR A 16 -0.76 15.17 10.82
C TYR A 16 0.36 15.74 11.70
N PRO A 17 0.27 15.64 13.05
CA PRO A 17 1.21 16.30 13.96
C PRO A 17 2.68 15.90 13.78
N ALA A 18 2.92 14.65 13.37
CA ALA A 18 4.25 14.09 13.14
C ALA A 18 4.63 14.05 11.65
N ALA A 19 4.08 14.94 10.83
CA ALA A 19 4.41 15.02 9.41
C ALA A 19 5.77 15.66 9.12
N TYR A 20 6.23 16.59 9.97
CA TYR A 20 7.51 17.30 9.80
C TYR A 20 7.72 17.92 8.41
N GLY A 21 6.65 18.45 7.81
CA GLY A 21 6.67 19.08 6.48
C GLY A 21 6.31 18.12 5.34
N PHE A 22 6.13 16.83 5.61
CA PHE A 22 5.59 15.89 4.64
C PHE A 22 4.14 16.23 4.33
N VAL A 23 3.77 16.12 3.05
CA VAL A 23 2.38 16.09 2.61
C VAL A 23 2.24 14.88 1.69
N PRO A 24 1.28 13.98 1.94
CA PRO A 24 1.03 12.82 1.08
C PRO A 24 0.89 13.18 -0.40
N PHE A 25 1.39 12.29 -1.25
CA PHE A 25 1.38 12.49 -2.70
C PHE A 25 1.35 11.16 -3.44
N MET A 26 1.04 11.24 -4.74
CA MET A 26 1.18 10.15 -5.69
C MET A 26 2.33 10.42 -6.65
N VAL A 27 2.96 9.36 -7.15
CA VAL A 27 3.83 9.43 -8.33
C VAL A 27 3.19 8.65 -9.46
N SER A 28 3.06 9.29 -10.63
CA SER A 28 2.38 8.71 -11.79
C SER A 28 3.32 7.88 -12.68
N TYR A 29 2.75 6.84 -13.29
CA TYR A 29 3.32 5.98 -14.31
C TYR A 29 2.28 5.84 -15.41
N MET A 30 2.24 6.82 -16.31
CA MET A 30 1.21 6.92 -17.34
C MET A 30 1.80 6.76 -18.75
N HIS A 31 1.02 6.15 -19.64
CA HIS A 31 1.33 6.13 -21.07
C HIS A 31 1.22 7.55 -21.65
N GLU A 32 1.96 7.85 -22.71
CA GLU A 32 1.97 9.17 -23.36
C GLU A 32 1.06 9.24 -24.58
N ASP A 33 0.32 8.17 -24.84
CA ASP A 33 -0.73 8.12 -25.85
C ASP A 33 -2.08 8.62 -25.29
N GLU A 34 -3.04 8.81 -26.18
CA GLU A 34 -4.40 9.25 -25.82
C GLU A 34 -5.35 8.07 -25.51
N GLU A 35 -4.84 6.83 -25.51
CA GLU A 35 -5.63 5.62 -25.31
C GLU A 35 -6.19 5.57 -23.88
N VAL A 36 -7.50 5.34 -23.77
CA VAL A 36 -8.16 5.20 -22.46
C VAL A 36 -7.89 3.82 -21.88
N ARG A 37 -7.31 3.79 -20.68
CA ARG A 37 -6.77 2.59 -20.03
C ARG A 37 -7.42 2.34 -18.66
N PRO A 38 -7.32 1.13 -18.09
CA PRO A 38 -7.61 0.95 -16.68
C PRO A 38 -6.59 1.69 -15.80
N GLY A 39 -7.04 2.13 -14.62
CA GLY A 39 -6.21 2.78 -13.61
C GLY A 39 -5.79 1.80 -12.51
N MET A 40 -4.63 2.03 -11.91
CA MET A 40 -4.17 1.29 -10.72
C MET A 40 -3.58 2.26 -9.69
N LEU A 41 -4.01 2.15 -8.43
CA LEU A 41 -3.41 2.85 -7.29
C LEU A 41 -2.68 1.85 -6.39
N VAL A 42 -1.35 1.96 -6.35
CA VAL A 42 -0.46 1.11 -5.55
C VAL A 42 -0.22 1.75 -4.18
N ALA A 43 -0.44 0.98 -3.11
CA ALA A 43 -0.10 1.35 -1.73
C ALA A 43 1.01 0.42 -1.20
N PRO A 44 2.24 0.93 -1.03
CA PRO A 44 3.34 0.16 -0.45
C PRO A 44 3.04 -0.33 0.97
N GLY A 45 3.72 -1.39 1.41
CA GLY A 45 3.74 -1.81 2.80
C GLY A 45 4.77 -1.05 3.64
N GLY A 46 5.08 -1.58 4.83
CA GLY A 46 6.00 -0.96 5.79
C GLY A 46 5.37 -0.72 7.15
N ALA A 47 4.45 -1.60 7.56
CA ALA A 47 3.81 -1.62 8.87
C ALA A 47 3.15 -0.30 9.32
N TYR A 48 2.74 0.58 8.39
CA TYR A 48 2.37 1.97 8.68
C TYR A 48 3.48 2.82 9.36
N ARG A 49 4.71 2.29 9.43
CA ARG A 49 5.92 2.96 9.93
C ARG A 49 6.68 3.68 8.81
N PHE A 50 6.59 3.16 7.59
CA PHE A 50 7.14 3.73 6.36
C PHE A 50 6.33 3.20 5.15
N ALA A 51 6.58 3.77 3.97
CA ALA A 51 6.06 3.25 2.70
C ALA A 51 7.23 2.68 1.88
N SER A 52 7.30 1.36 1.79
CA SER A 52 8.43 0.60 1.22
C SER A 52 8.70 0.95 -0.24
N ALA A 53 9.92 1.39 -0.54
CA ALA A 53 10.32 1.70 -1.92
C ALA A 53 10.26 0.47 -2.86
N TYR A 54 10.50 -0.73 -2.33
CA TYR A 54 10.42 -1.99 -3.08
C TYR A 54 9.00 -2.40 -3.45
N GLU A 55 7.99 -1.80 -2.83
CA GLU A 55 6.56 -2.07 -3.06
C GLU A 55 5.85 -0.89 -3.72
N GLY A 56 6.61 0.12 -4.18
CA GLY A 56 6.13 1.23 -4.99
C GLY A 56 6.48 1.04 -6.47
N ASN A 57 7.73 1.34 -6.83
CA ASN A 57 8.16 1.43 -8.23
C ASN A 57 8.06 0.09 -8.99
N LEU A 58 8.49 -1.00 -8.38
CA LEU A 58 8.50 -2.33 -9.02
C LEU A 58 7.10 -2.80 -9.44
N PRO A 59 6.10 -2.85 -8.53
CA PRO A 59 4.75 -3.21 -8.94
C PRO A 59 4.12 -2.17 -9.87
N ALA A 60 4.43 -0.88 -9.74
CA ALA A 60 3.93 0.12 -10.67
C ALA A 60 4.40 -0.11 -12.11
N LEU A 61 5.69 -0.42 -12.30
CA LEU A 61 6.25 -0.77 -13.61
C LEU A 61 5.65 -2.08 -14.14
N GLU A 62 5.36 -3.04 -13.27
CA GLU A 62 4.74 -4.31 -13.65
C GLU A 62 3.35 -4.09 -14.26
N PHE A 63 2.47 -3.34 -13.59
CA PHE A 63 1.12 -3.04 -14.14
C PHE A 63 1.16 -2.03 -15.29
N TYR A 64 2.10 -1.09 -15.28
CA TYR A 64 2.31 -0.15 -16.40
C TYR A 64 2.64 -0.89 -17.70
N ARG A 65 3.50 -1.92 -17.64
CA ARG A 65 3.85 -2.75 -18.80
C ARG A 65 2.64 -3.53 -19.36
N GLU A 66 1.63 -3.77 -18.53
CA GLU A 66 0.36 -4.40 -18.91
C GLU A 66 -0.71 -3.41 -19.38
N GLY A 67 -0.35 -2.15 -19.59
CA GLY A 67 -1.24 -1.15 -20.18
C GLY A 67 -2.13 -0.41 -19.18
N TYR A 68 -1.84 -0.48 -17.87
CA TYR A 68 -2.49 0.36 -16.86
C TYR A 68 -1.80 1.72 -16.77
N ASN A 69 -2.57 2.77 -16.51
CA ASN A 69 -2.03 4.00 -15.94
C ASN A 69 -1.97 3.86 -14.41
N VAL A 70 -0.77 3.89 -13.85
CA VAL A 70 -0.52 3.55 -12.44
C VAL A 70 -0.13 4.77 -11.62
N PHE A 71 -0.51 4.80 -10.35
CA PHE A 71 -0.11 5.79 -9.36
C PHE A 71 0.41 5.07 -8.13
N VAL A 72 1.55 5.50 -7.59
CA VAL A 72 2.08 4.98 -6.31
C VAL A 72 1.83 6.01 -5.23
N LEU A 73 1.14 5.61 -4.16
CA LEU A 73 0.81 6.46 -3.03
C LEU A 73 1.92 6.46 -1.98
N ALA A 74 2.51 7.62 -1.73
CA ALA A 74 3.26 7.91 -0.50
C ALA A 74 2.26 8.48 0.53
N TYR A 75 1.73 7.60 1.38
CA TYR A 75 0.73 7.95 2.40
C TYR A 75 1.37 8.27 3.75
N THR A 76 0.58 8.85 4.66
CA THR A 76 1.02 9.22 6.01
C THR A 76 1.39 8.00 6.84
N VAL A 77 2.57 8.03 7.46
CA VAL A 77 3.10 6.98 8.32
C VAL A 77 3.51 7.51 9.70
N ASN A 78 3.60 6.62 10.68
CA ASN A 78 4.07 6.92 12.02
C ASN A 78 5.24 6.02 12.40
N HIS A 79 6.47 6.50 12.18
CA HIS A 79 7.66 5.67 12.38
C HIS A 79 7.96 5.36 13.87
N PHE A 80 7.79 6.35 14.76
CA PHE A 80 8.17 6.27 16.17
C PHE A 80 6.95 6.40 17.07
N ASP A 81 6.83 5.54 18.09
CA ASP A 81 5.74 5.62 19.07
C ASP A 81 5.93 6.81 20.03
N GLU A 82 7.18 7.24 20.21
CA GLU A 82 7.64 8.38 21.01
C GLU A 82 6.99 9.70 20.57
N LEU A 83 6.57 9.78 19.31
CA LEU A 83 5.88 10.94 18.74
C LEU A 83 4.45 11.09 19.27
N LYS A 84 3.90 10.03 19.88
CA LYS A 84 2.53 9.98 20.46
C LYS A 84 1.46 10.47 19.49
N ALA A 85 1.63 10.14 18.21
CA ALA A 85 0.76 10.54 17.11
C ALA A 85 0.25 9.30 16.37
N PRO A 86 -0.62 8.46 16.97
CA PRO A 86 -1.21 7.35 16.23
C PRO A 86 -1.95 7.88 15.00
N LEU A 87 -1.84 7.16 13.88
CA LEU A 87 -2.33 7.63 12.57
C LEU A 87 -3.85 7.76 12.49
N LYS A 88 -4.56 6.93 13.24
CA LYS A 88 -6.02 6.79 13.23
C LYS A 88 -6.53 6.65 11.78
N LYS A 89 -7.40 7.54 11.32
CA LYS A 89 -7.98 7.50 9.96
C LYS A 89 -7.13 8.21 8.90
N GLN A 90 -6.01 8.83 9.25
CA GLN A 90 -5.26 9.66 8.29
C GLN A 90 -4.83 8.90 7.02
N PRO A 91 -4.25 7.68 7.08
CA PRO A 91 -3.88 6.94 5.87
C PRO A 91 -5.09 6.58 5.02
N LEU A 92 -6.22 6.24 5.66
CA LEU A 92 -7.47 5.93 4.96
C LEU A 92 -8.05 7.16 4.25
N ASN A 93 -7.94 8.34 4.86
CA ASN A 93 -8.26 9.61 4.21
C ASN A 93 -7.33 9.88 3.02
N ASP A 94 -6.02 9.60 3.15
CA ASP A 94 -5.05 9.77 2.08
C ASP A 94 -5.40 8.91 0.85
N ILE A 95 -5.61 7.60 1.03
CA ILE A 95 -5.93 6.71 -0.10
C ILE A 95 -7.31 7.02 -0.71
N SER A 96 -8.29 7.42 0.12
CA SER A 96 -9.60 7.88 -0.36
C SER A 96 -9.46 9.09 -1.26
N ARG A 97 -8.74 10.14 -0.80
CA ARG A 97 -8.51 11.36 -1.58
C ARG A 97 -7.72 11.05 -2.86
N ALA A 98 -6.70 10.20 -2.79
CA ALA A 98 -5.94 9.75 -3.95
C ALA A 98 -6.83 9.11 -5.03
N LEU A 99 -7.72 8.18 -4.64
CA LEU A 99 -8.63 7.54 -5.60
C LEU A 99 -9.63 8.55 -6.19
N ARG A 100 -10.14 9.49 -5.38
CA ARG A 100 -11.02 10.57 -5.84
C ARG A 100 -10.32 11.49 -6.84
N ILE A 101 -9.04 11.81 -6.62
CA ILE A 101 -8.23 12.57 -7.59
C ILE A 101 -8.12 11.82 -8.92
N ILE A 102 -7.76 10.54 -8.88
CA ILE A 102 -7.60 9.72 -10.09
C ILE A 102 -8.93 9.66 -10.86
N ARG A 103 -10.03 9.32 -10.17
CA ARG A 103 -11.36 9.20 -10.78
C ARG A 103 -11.89 10.53 -11.32
N GLY A 104 -11.76 11.60 -10.54
CA GLY A 104 -12.20 12.96 -10.91
C GLY A 104 -11.40 13.57 -12.06
N ASN A 105 -10.15 13.13 -12.26
CA ASN A 105 -9.29 13.56 -13.36
C ASN A 105 -9.10 12.48 -14.44
N SER A 106 -9.99 11.49 -14.49
CA SER A 106 -9.95 10.36 -15.43
C SER A 106 -9.72 10.77 -16.89
N VAL A 107 -10.38 11.84 -17.36
CA VAL A 107 -10.16 12.38 -18.72
C VAL A 107 -8.73 12.87 -18.92
N ARG A 108 -8.16 13.60 -17.94
CA ARG A 108 -6.77 14.09 -18.01
C ARG A 108 -5.77 12.95 -17.94
N TYR A 109 -6.08 11.90 -17.19
CA TYR A 109 -5.21 10.75 -16.98
C TYR A 109 -5.45 9.63 -18.00
N HIS A 110 -6.31 9.83 -19.01
CA HIS A 110 -6.70 8.80 -19.98
C HIS A 110 -7.09 7.47 -19.30
N ILE A 111 -7.90 7.55 -18.25
CA ILE A 111 -8.38 6.40 -17.46
C ILE A 111 -9.89 6.25 -17.62
N ASP A 112 -10.36 5.01 -17.72
CA ASP A 112 -11.78 4.71 -17.55
C ASP A 112 -12.16 4.82 -16.06
N PRO A 113 -13.03 5.78 -15.66
CA PRO A 113 -13.34 6.05 -14.26
C PRO A 113 -14.07 4.90 -13.53
N LEU A 114 -14.54 3.89 -14.28
CA LEU A 114 -15.19 2.67 -13.79
C LEU A 114 -14.22 1.47 -13.74
N LYS A 115 -12.93 1.70 -13.98
CA LYS A 115 -11.90 0.65 -14.07
C LYS A 115 -10.64 1.08 -13.33
N ILE A 116 -10.77 1.43 -12.06
CA ILE A 116 -9.66 1.81 -11.19
C ILE A 116 -9.50 0.78 -10.07
N ALA A 117 -8.44 -0.01 -10.17
CA ALA A 117 -8.07 -0.98 -9.14
C ALA A 117 -7.13 -0.39 -8.09
N VAL A 118 -7.08 -1.01 -6.91
CA VAL A 118 -6.06 -0.74 -5.89
C VAL A 118 -5.17 -1.98 -5.70
N CYS A 119 -3.87 -1.78 -5.46
CA CYS A 119 -2.92 -2.86 -5.18
C CYS A 119 -2.11 -2.52 -3.94
N GLY A 120 -2.25 -3.32 -2.88
CA GLY A 120 -1.66 -3.04 -1.58
C GLY A 120 -0.80 -4.19 -1.06
N PHE A 121 0.32 -3.86 -0.42
CA PHE A 121 1.25 -4.84 0.14
C PHE A 121 1.31 -4.76 1.66
N SER A 122 1.19 -5.87 2.40
CA SER A 122 1.29 -5.88 3.87
C SER A 122 0.34 -4.87 4.53
N ALA A 123 0.85 -3.85 5.23
CA ALA A 123 0.06 -2.73 5.76
C ALA A 123 -0.56 -1.83 4.67
N GLY A 124 0.05 -1.71 3.50
CA GLY A 124 -0.59 -1.13 2.31
C GLY A 124 -1.74 -2.00 1.80
N GLY A 125 -1.64 -3.33 1.97
CA GLY A 125 -2.72 -4.29 1.74
C GLY A 125 -3.89 -4.04 2.70
N HIS A 126 -3.58 -3.83 3.98
CA HIS A 126 -4.58 -3.38 4.96
C HIS A 126 -5.20 -2.04 4.55
N LEU A 127 -4.41 -1.08 4.06
CA LEU A 127 -4.93 0.22 3.64
C LEU A 127 -5.88 0.10 2.43
N CYS A 128 -5.51 -0.66 1.41
CA CYS A 128 -6.38 -0.95 0.27
C CYS A 128 -7.64 -1.70 0.68
N GLY A 129 -7.51 -2.74 1.53
CA GLY A 129 -8.65 -3.48 2.08
C GLY A 129 -9.57 -2.59 2.93
N SER A 130 -8.99 -1.69 3.72
CA SER A 130 -9.73 -0.69 4.52
C SER A 130 -10.56 0.20 3.62
N LEU A 131 -10.01 0.70 2.52
CA LEU A 131 -10.77 1.48 1.55
C LEU A 131 -11.91 0.62 0.95
N CYS A 132 -11.67 -0.65 0.64
CA CYS A 132 -12.68 -1.54 0.07
C CYS A 132 -13.90 -1.76 0.98
N VAL A 133 -13.70 -1.84 2.30
CA VAL A 133 -14.78 -2.14 3.27
C VAL A 133 -15.34 -0.90 3.99
N HIS A 134 -14.61 0.23 3.97
CA HIS A 134 -15.01 1.46 4.66
C HIS A 134 -15.20 2.67 3.74
N TYR A 135 -15.18 2.53 2.40
CA TYR A 135 -15.25 3.67 1.48
C TYR A 135 -16.42 4.63 1.78
N GLU A 136 -17.59 4.12 2.16
CA GLU A 136 -18.80 4.91 2.48
C GLU A 136 -18.66 5.77 3.75
N ASP A 137 -17.81 5.35 4.69
CA ASP A 137 -17.59 6.08 5.94
C ASP A 137 -16.73 7.34 5.74
N ILE A 138 -16.00 7.41 4.62
CA ILE A 138 -14.98 8.42 4.39
C ILE A 138 -15.54 9.59 3.60
N LYS A 139 -15.71 10.70 4.31
CA LYS A 139 -16.09 11.99 3.74
C LYS A 139 -14.85 12.81 3.44
N ASP A 140 -14.86 13.41 2.27
CA ASP A 140 -13.79 14.29 1.83
C ASP A 140 -14.07 15.74 2.27
N PRO A 141 -13.10 16.46 2.86
CA PRO A 141 -13.33 17.85 3.29
C PRO A 141 -13.40 18.85 2.13
N ASP A 142 -12.96 18.47 0.92
CA ASP A 142 -13.02 19.32 -0.27
C ASP A 142 -14.33 19.05 -1.03
N PRO A 143 -15.22 20.05 -1.17
CA PRO A 143 -16.47 19.90 -1.93
C PRO A 143 -16.27 19.46 -3.38
N GLY A 144 -15.08 19.71 -3.96
CA GLY A 144 -14.74 19.24 -5.31
C GLY A 144 -14.60 17.72 -5.41
N TYR A 145 -14.39 17.02 -4.29
CA TYR A 145 -14.25 15.57 -4.23
C TYR A 145 -15.41 14.89 -3.49
N GLU A 146 -16.27 15.63 -2.78
CA GLU A 146 -17.37 15.08 -1.95
C GLU A 146 -18.24 14.05 -2.71
N GLU A 147 -18.64 14.37 -3.94
CA GLU A 147 -19.49 13.51 -4.79
C GLU A 147 -18.71 12.51 -5.67
N VAL A 148 -17.37 12.57 -5.65
CA VAL A 148 -16.54 11.62 -6.42
C VAL A 148 -16.39 10.34 -5.62
N SER A 149 -16.89 9.21 -6.12
CA SER A 149 -16.71 7.93 -5.43
C SER A 149 -15.24 7.63 -5.11
N ASN A 150 -14.98 7.10 -3.91
CA ASN A 150 -13.69 6.53 -3.48
C ASN A 150 -13.73 4.99 -3.40
N ARG A 151 -14.80 4.34 -3.86
CA ARG A 151 -14.87 2.88 -3.94
C ARG A 151 -13.91 2.38 -5.04
N PRO A 152 -12.99 1.45 -4.79
CA PRO A 152 -12.22 0.80 -5.85
C PRO A 152 -13.12 -0.07 -6.74
N ASP A 153 -12.71 -0.30 -7.98
CA ASP A 153 -13.43 -1.19 -8.90
C ASP A 153 -12.97 -2.66 -8.76
N ALA A 154 -11.73 -2.86 -8.31
CA ALA A 154 -11.17 -4.14 -7.88
C ALA A 154 -10.01 -3.91 -6.89
N ALA A 155 -9.61 -4.95 -6.14
CA ALA A 155 -8.47 -4.88 -5.23
C ALA A 155 -7.51 -6.06 -5.39
N VAL A 156 -6.22 -5.80 -5.34
CA VAL A 156 -5.14 -6.79 -5.24
C VAL A 156 -4.49 -6.63 -3.87
N LEU A 157 -4.62 -7.62 -3.00
CA LEU A 157 -4.14 -7.62 -1.63
C LEU A 157 -3.00 -8.63 -1.49
N CYS A 158 -1.77 -8.12 -1.42
CA CYS A 158 -0.54 -8.89 -1.38
C CYS A 158 -0.11 -9.07 0.08
N TYR A 159 -0.08 -10.32 0.56
CA TYR A 159 0.27 -10.72 1.93
C TYR A 159 -0.28 -9.75 2.99
N PRO A 160 -1.59 -9.46 2.95
CA PRO A 160 -2.15 -8.29 3.63
C PRO A 160 -2.22 -8.49 5.14
N VAL A 161 -1.97 -7.42 5.88
CA VAL A 161 -2.50 -7.32 7.25
C VAL A 161 -4.02 -7.16 7.15
N ILE A 162 -4.79 -7.90 7.95
CA ILE A 162 -6.27 -7.91 7.89
C ILE A 162 -6.90 -7.78 9.27
N THR A 163 -6.54 -8.67 10.21
CA THR A 163 -7.26 -8.80 11.48
C THR A 163 -6.50 -8.15 12.62
N SER A 164 -7.23 -7.56 13.57
CA SER A 164 -6.67 -7.12 14.86
C SER A 164 -6.68 -8.22 15.93
N GLY A 165 -7.25 -9.40 15.60
CA GLY A 165 -7.42 -10.55 16.49
C GLY A 165 -6.13 -11.33 16.74
N GLU A 166 -6.23 -12.65 16.89
CA GLU A 166 -5.12 -13.57 17.21
C GLU A 166 -3.92 -13.40 16.26
N TYR A 167 -4.20 -13.31 14.95
CA TYR A 167 -3.20 -13.28 13.88
C TYR A 167 -2.73 -11.87 13.49
N ALA A 168 -2.95 -10.87 14.34
CA ALA A 168 -2.63 -9.50 13.96
C ALA A 168 -1.13 -9.24 13.85
N HIS A 169 -0.77 -8.43 12.85
CA HIS A 169 0.52 -7.76 12.83
C HIS A 169 0.51 -6.57 13.81
N ARG A 170 0.88 -6.84 15.07
CA ARG A 170 0.72 -5.90 16.20
C ARG A 170 1.38 -4.55 15.96
N GLU A 171 2.53 -4.52 15.30
CA GLU A 171 3.25 -3.27 15.01
C GLU A 171 2.45 -2.34 14.09
N SER A 172 1.75 -2.90 13.10
CA SER A 172 0.87 -2.12 12.23
C SER A 172 -0.30 -1.51 12.99
N PHE A 173 -0.92 -2.29 13.88
CA PHE A 173 -2.01 -1.78 14.72
C PHE A 173 -1.51 -0.76 15.74
N ARG A 174 -0.30 -0.91 16.27
CA ARG A 174 0.30 0.09 17.18
C ARG A 174 0.58 1.41 16.45
N ALA A 175 1.17 1.38 15.26
CA ALA A 175 1.37 2.58 14.45
C ALA A 175 0.05 3.27 14.10
N LEU A 176 -0.97 2.47 13.75
CA LEU A 176 -2.27 2.95 13.31
C LEU A 176 -3.11 3.51 14.47
N LEU A 177 -3.24 2.78 15.57
CA LEU A 177 -4.21 3.07 16.62
C LEU A 177 -3.58 3.52 17.94
N GLY A 178 -2.28 3.29 18.14
CA GLY A 178 -1.58 3.50 19.40
C GLY A 178 -1.66 2.27 20.32
N GLU A 179 -0.95 2.32 21.45
CA GLU A 179 -0.90 1.21 22.42
C GLU A 179 -2.22 1.01 23.19
N GLU A 180 -2.99 2.08 23.36
CA GLU A 180 -4.24 2.10 24.14
C GLU A 180 -5.49 2.06 23.25
N ALA A 181 -5.38 1.46 22.06
CA ALA A 181 -6.52 1.30 21.15
C ALA A 181 -7.66 0.54 21.83
N ASP A 182 -8.87 1.08 21.76
CA ASP A 182 -10.03 0.40 22.35
C ASP A 182 -10.57 -0.72 21.44
N GLU A 183 -11.48 -1.54 21.99
CA GLU A 183 -12.07 -2.67 21.26
C GLU A 183 -12.84 -2.23 20.00
N ALA A 184 -13.44 -1.04 20.01
CA ALA A 184 -14.20 -0.53 18.88
C ALA A 184 -13.26 -0.08 17.75
N GLU A 185 -12.15 0.58 18.06
CA GLU A 185 -11.11 0.94 17.11
C GLU A 185 -10.47 -0.31 16.49
N LEU A 186 -10.14 -1.30 17.32
CA LEU A 186 -9.59 -2.59 16.87
C LEU A 186 -10.59 -3.38 16.01
N ALA A 187 -11.87 -3.36 16.37
CA ALA A 187 -12.92 -4.00 15.60
C ALA A 187 -13.17 -3.29 14.27
N TYR A 188 -13.14 -1.94 14.25
CA TYR A 188 -13.24 -1.15 13.02
C TYR A 188 -12.12 -1.52 12.05
N MET A 189 -10.87 -1.58 12.52
CA MET A 189 -9.72 -1.95 11.70
C MET A 189 -9.51 -3.47 11.56
N SER A 190 -10.50 -4.32 11.87
CA SER A 190 -10.48 -5.75 11.54
C SER A 190 -11.28 -5.99 10.27
N LEU A 191 -10.62 -5.98 9.11
CA LEU A 191 -11.30 -5.83 7.83
C LEU A 191 -12.21 -7.01 7.48
N GLU A 192 -11.88 -8.21 7.96
CA GLU A 192 -12.69 -9.42 7.77
C GLU A 192 -14.11 -9.31 8.37
N LYS A 193 -14.32 -8.37 9.29
CA LYS A 193 -15.62 -8.13 9.96
C LYS A 193 -16.53 -7.19 9.18
N HIS A 194 -16.01 -6.50 8.16
CA HIS A 194 -16.71 -5.43 7.44
C HIS A 194 -16.94 -5.73 5.96
N VAL A 195 -16.58 -6.93 5.50
CA VAL A 195 -16.86 -7.35 4.12
C VAL A 195 -18.37 -7.50 3.92
N THR A 196 -18.91 -6.79 2.93
CA THR A 196 -20.32 -6.81 2.53
C THR A 196 -20.45 -7.20 1.06
N ALA A 197 -21.68 -7.37 0.57
CA ALA A 197 -21.93 -7.61 -0.86
C ALA A 197 -21.46 -6.44 -1.76
N ASP A 198 -21.28 -5.25 -1.20
CA ASP A 198 -20.84 -4.05 -1.92
C ASP A 198 -19.30 -3.89 -1.93
N THR A 199 -18.57 -4.71 -1.17
CA THR A 199 -17.10 -4.77 -1.25
C THR A 199 -16.69 -5.15 -2.68
N PRO A 200 -15.69 -4.45 -3.29
CA PRO A 200 -15.24 -4.76 -4.65
C PRO A 200 -14.63 -6.17 -4.75
N PRO A 201 -14.60 -6.75 -5.97
CA PRO A 201 -13.86 -7.98 -6.22
C PRO A 201 -12.43 -7.91 -5.69
N CYS A 202 -11.95 -9.00 -5.08
CA CYS A 202 -10.62 -9.05 -4.44
C CYS A 202 -9.75 -10.21 -4.95
N PHE A 203 -8.53 -9.91 -5.37
CA PHE A 203 -7.45 -10.89 -5.55
C PHE A 203 -6.55 -10.86 -4.33
N LEU A 204 -6.32 -12.02 -3.71
CA LEU A 204 -5.41 -12.16 -2.57
C LEU A 204 -4.30 -13.14 -2.92
N TRP A 205 -3.08 -12.83 -2.50
CA TRP A 205 -2.01 -13.82 -2.46
C TRP A 205 -1.13 -13.68 -1.24
N GLN A 206 -0.53 -14.79 -0.80
CA GLN A 206 0.41 -14.83 0.32
C GLN A 206 1.27 -16.11 0.26
N THR A 207 2.36 -16.18 1.03
CA THR A 207 3.14 -17.41 1.23
C THR A 207 2.70 -18.10 2.52
N ALA A 208 2.66 -19.44 2.54
CA ALA A 208 2.27 -20.21 3.73
C ALA A 208 3.29 -20.08 4.88
N THR A 209 4.53 -19.72 4.56
CA THR A 209 5.66 -19.57 5.48
C THR A 209 5.91 -18.12 5.91
N ASP A 210 5.00 -17.19 5.61
CA ASP A 210 5.11 -15.80 6.02
C ASP A 210 5.22 -15.70 7.55
N ALA A 211 6.41 -15.34 8.03
CA ALA A 211 6.74 -15.26 9.45
C ALA A 211 6.43 -13.89 10.08
N SER A 212 6.05 -12.90 9.28
CA SER A 212 5.73 -11.55 9.78
C SER A 212 4.23 -11.36 9.90
N VAL A 213 3.50 -11.57 8.81
CA VAL A 213 2.04 -11.51 8.80
C VAL A 213 1.53 -12.93 8.62
N PRO A 214 0.88 -13.53 9.63
CA PRO A 214 0.39 -14.91 9.51
C PRO A 214 -0.57 -15.05 8.32
N VAL A 215 -0.43 -16.16 7.57
CA VAL A 215 -1.23 -16.46 6.36
C VAL A 215 -2.74 -16.46 6.64
N GLU A 216 -3.13 -16.69 7.89
CA GLU A 216 -4.49 -16.62 8.40
C GLU A 216 -5.17 -15.28 8.11
N ASN A 217 -4.44 -14.17 7.99
CA ASN A 217 -5.00 -12.89 7.56
C ASN A 217 -5.69 -13.03 6.20
N SER A 218 -5.03 -13.66 5.22
CA SER A 218 -5.60 -13.89 3.89
C SER A 218 -6.73 -14.92 3.91
N TYR A 219 -6.65 -15.97 4.73
CA TYR A 219 -7.74 -16.95 4.90
C TYR A 219 -9.00 -16.30 5.47
N LEU A 220 -8.87 -15.46 6.50
CA LEU A 220 -9.99 -14.78 7.13
C LEU A 220 -10.72 -13.86 6.15
N PHE A 221 -9.97 -13.06 5.38
CA PHE A 221 -10.57 -12.15 4.41
C PHE A 221 -11.24 -12.91 3.25
N ALA A 222 -10.57 -13.96 2.72
CA ALA A 222 -11.15 -14.81 1.68
C ALA A 222 -12.44 -15.50 2.15
N GLU A 223 -12.49 -15.97 3.40
CA GLU A 223 -13.71 -16.53 3.97
C GLU A 223 -14.83 -15.46 4.09
N ALA A 224 -14.47 -14.24 4.49
CA ALA A 224 -15.42 -13.12 4.56
C ALA A 224 -15.98 -12.77 3.17
N CYS A 225 -15.15 -12.66 2.13
CA CYS A 225 -15.58 -12.49 0.74
C CYS A 225 -16.56 -13.60 0.30
N ARG A 226 -16.20 -14.86 0.57
CA ARG A 226 -17.06 -16.02 0.25
C ARG A 226 -18.42 -15.94 0.96
N LYS A 227 -18.45 -15.54 2.24
CA LYS A 227 -19.69 -15.42 3.02
C LYS A 227 -20.58 -14.28 2.52
N ALA A 228 -19.98 -13.18 2.07
CA ALA A 228 -20.70 -12.02 1.55
C ALA A 228 -21.10 -12.14 0.07
N GLY A 229 -20.58 -13.14 -0.65
CA GLY A 229 -20.84 -13.31 -2.08
C GLY A 229 -20.01 -12.39 -2.98
N VAL A 230 -18.91 -11.86 -2.47
CA VAL A 230 -17.97 -11.01 -3.22
C VAL A 230 -17.10 -11.90 -4.12
N PRO A 231 -16.98 -11.62 -5.43
CA PRO A 231 -16.03 -12.33 -6.30
C PRO A 231 -14.60 -12.20 -5.78
N TYR A 232 -13.89 -13.31 -5.64
CA TYR A 232 -12.52 -13.28 -5.17
C TYR A 232 -11.67 -14.40 -5.76
N ALA A 233 -10.36 -14.17 -5.80
CA ALA A 233 -9.34 -15.19 -6.01
C ALA A 233 -8.39 -15.20 -4.81
N HIS A 234 -7.98 -16.38 -4.36
CA HIS A 234 -7.03 -16.52 -3.25
C HIS A 234 -5.96 -17.54 -3.58
N HIS A 235 -4.71 -17.09 -3.64
CA HIS A 235 -3.54 -17.90 -3.96
C HIS A 235 -2.56 -17.94 -2.80
N VAL A 236 -2.40 -19.11 -2.18
CA VAL A 236 -1.37 -19.34 -1.17
C VAL A 236 -0.25 -20.15 -1.77
N PHE A 237 0.96 -19.58 -1.82
CA PHE A 237 2.16 -20.24 -2.31
C PHE A 237 2.87 -20.99 -1.19
N SER A 238 3.62 -22.03 -1.55
CA SER A 238 4.13 -23.00 -0.58
C SER A 238 5.21 -22.46 0.35
N ASP A 239 6.08 -21.58 -0.15
CA ASP A 239 7.23 -21.03 0.56
C ASP A 239 7.49 -19.57 0.16
N GLY A 240 8.24 -18.86 1.00
CA GLY A 240 8.70 -17.50 0.82
C GLY A 240 8.54 -16.59 2.03
N ILE A 241 9.33 -15.52 2.04
CA ILE A 241 9.36 -14.53 3.12
C ILE A 241 8.27 -13.47 2.96
N HIS A 242 8.03 -12.70 4.02
CA HIS A 242 7.24 -11.49 3.94
C HIS A 242 7.89 -10.43 3.04
N GLY A 243 7.09 -9.63 2.34
CA GLY A 243 7.60 -8.46 1.59
C GLY A 243 8.32 -8.83 0.29
N MET A 244 7.86 -9.87 -0.40
CA MET A 244 8.41 -10.31 -1.68
C MET A 244 8.03 -9.43 -2.88
N SER A 245 7.14 -8.44 -2.71
CA SER A 245 6.70 -7.52 -3.76
C SER A 245 6.31 -8.29 -5.04
N VAL A 246 6.90 -7.97 -6.19
CA VAL A 246 6.71 -8.67 -7.47
C VAL A 246 7.42 -10.02 -7.58
N ALA A 247 8.26 -10.40 -6.60
CA ALA A 247 9.00 -11.66 -6.54
C ALA A 247 9.79 -11.99 -7.82
N THR A 248 10.42 -10.99 -8.42
CA THR A 248 11.25 -11.15 -9.63
C THR A 248 12.75 -11.10 -9.30
N PRO A 249 13.63 -11.55 -10.22
CA PRO A 249 15.06 -11.33 -10.07
C PRO A 249 15.41 -9.85 -9.90
N GLU A 250 14.65 -8.94 -10.51
CA GLU A 250 14.82 -7.50 -10.32
C GLU A 250 14.59 -7.08 -8.86
N TRP A 251 13.54 -7.57 -8.20
CA TRP A 251 13.30 -7.34 -6.77
C TRP A 251 14.42 -7.93 -5.88
N LEU A 252 14.98 -9.07 -6.27
CA LEU A 252 16.02 -9.76 -5.50
C LEU A 252 17.41 -9.12 -5.66
N ASP A 253 17.74 -8.66 -6.88
CA ASP A 253 19.09 -8.26 -7.28
C ASP A 253 19.31 -6.75 -7.34
N LYS A 254 18.28 -5.94 -7.62
CA LYS A 254 18.43 -4.49 -7.74
C LYS A 254 18.09 -3.78 -6.44
N GLU A 255 19.01 -2.94 -5.99
CA GLU A 255 18.69 -1.90 -5.02
C GLU A 255 17.71 -0.90 -5.67
N THR A 256 16.66 -0.54 -4.94
CA THR A 256 15.71 0.47 -5.41
C THR A 256 16.36 1.85 -5.38
N GLU A 257 16.49 2.48 -6.55
CA GLU A 257 17.03 3.84 -6.67
C GLU A 257 15.95 4.91 -6.43
N ASP A 258 14.68 4.53 -6.62
CA ASP A 258 13.52 5.38 -6.42
C ASP A 258 13.04 5.33 -4.96
N LEU A 259 13.49 6.29 -4.15
CA LEU A 259 13.18 6.37 -2.71
C LEU A 259 12.06 7.38 -2.39
N TYR A 260 11.27 7.82 -3.39
CA TYR A 260 10.27 8.87 -3.19
C TYR A 260 9.20 8.48 -2.15
N THR A 261 8.87 7.19 -2.00
CA THR A 261 7.92 6.74 -0.98
C THR A 261 8.44 6.92 0.45
N LEU A 262 9.74 7.07 0.63
CA LEU A 262 10.41 7.31 1.92
C LEU A 262 10.54 8.80 2.26
N GLU A 263 9.89 9.71 1.52
CA GLU A 263 10.02 11.15 1.74
C GLU A 263 9.64 11.58 3.16
N GLN A 264 8.59 11.01 3.75
CA GLN A 264 8.25 11.29 5.16
C GLN A 264 9.36 10.84 6.12
N ILE A 265 9.99 9.69 5.86
CA ILE A 265 11.09 9.17 6.70
C ILE A 265 12.31 10.08 6.59
N ARG A 266 12.64 10.58 5.40
CA ARG A 266 13.72 11.54 5.21
C ARG A 266 13.48 12.83 6.00
N LEU A 267 12.28 13.39 5.91
CA LEU A 267 11.91 14.61 6.62
C LEU A 267 11.87 14.42 8.15
N LEU A 268 11.42 13.24 8.60
CA LEU A 268 11.49 12.84 10.00
C LEU A 268 12.93 12.75 10.49
N ALA A 269 13.81 12.06 9.76
CA ALA A 269 15.22 11.91 10.15
C ALA A 269 15.93 13.26 10.26
N GLU A 270 15.65 14.19 9.34
CA GLU A 270 16.11 15.59 9.42
C GLU A 270 15.58 16.28 10.67
N ALA A 271 14.29 16.13 10.98
CA ALA A 271 13.68 16.70 12.18
C ALA A 271 14.28 16.15 13.48
N VAL A 272 14.57 14.85 13.54
CA VAL A 272 15.18 14.19 14.70
C VAL A 272 16.59 14.74 14.92
N ARG A 273 17.42 14.82 13.86
CA ARG A 273 18.78 15.37 13.93
C ARG A 273 18.82 16.83 14.37
N GLU A 274 17.79 17.60 14.01
CA GLU A 274 17.65 19.01 14.40
C GLU A 274 17.04 19.20 15.80
N GLY A 275 16.69 18.13 16.51
CA GLY A 275 16.08 18.20 17.85
C GLY A 275 14.65 18.73 17.84
N ARG A 276 13.93 18.62 16.70
CA ARG A 276 12.51 19.00 16.56
C ARG A 276 11.54 17.91 17.02
N THR A 277 12.06 16.81 17.56
CA THR A 277 11.31 15.64 18.01
C THR A 277 11.78 15.23 19.41
N PRO A 278 11.02 14.41 20.15
CA PRO A 278 11.47 13.84 21.42
C PRO A 278 12.54 12.74 21.26
N CYS A 279 12.83 12.28 20.04
CA CYS A 279 13.82 11.25 19.73
C CYS A 279 15.25 11.83 19.80
N SER A 280 16.23 10.99 20.09
CA SER A 280 17.64 11.36 20.15
C SER A 280 18.21 11.58 18.73
N PRO A 281 19.18 12.51 18.55
CA PRO A 281 19.81 12.72 17.24
C PRO A 281 20.41 11.45 16.62
N GLU A 282 20.91 10.52 17.44
CA GLU A 282 21.44 9.22 17.01
C GLU A 282 20.38 8.35 16.32
N GLU A 283 19.13 8.38 16.77
CA GLU A 283 18.00 7.68 16.12
C GLU A 283 17.76 8.25 14.71
N GLY A 284 17.94 9.56 14.52
CA GLY A 284 17.85 10.19 13.20
C GLY A 284 18.99 9.77 12.25
N GLU A 285 20.20 9.57 12.78
CA GLU A 285 21.32 9.02 12.00
C GLU A 285 21.14 7.53 11.68
N GLU A 286 20.49 6.78 12.57
CA GLU A 286 20.11 5.40 12.33
C GLU A 286 19.08 5.28 11.22
N LEU A 287 18.02 6.11 11.20
CA LEU A 287 17.04 6.14 10.11
C LEU A 287 17.70 6.35 8.74
N ILE A 288 18.60 7.33 8.64
CA ILE A 288 19.30 7.61 7.37
C ILE A 288 20.07 6.36 6.88
N ARG A 289 20.73 5.65 7.79
CA ARG A 289 21.49 4.44 7.48
C ARG A 289 20.60 3.25 7.17
N GLU A 290 19.54 3.04 7.96
CA GLU A 290 18.62 1.92 7.82
C GLU A 290 17.93 1.92 6.46
N PHE A 291 17.45 3.10 6.06
CA PHE A 291 16.69 3.32 4.83
C PHE A 291 17.55 3.73 3.62
N GLY A 292 18.89 3.75 3.76
CA GLY A 292 19.80 4.07 2.66
C GLY A 292 19.67 5.50 2.12
N LEU A 293 19.20 6.43 2.95
CA LEU A 293 18.95 7.83 2.55
C LEU A 293 20.23 8.65 2.36
N ASP A 294 21.39 8.10 2.75
CA ASP A 294 22.72 8.65 2.48
C ASP A 294 23.31 8.22 1.12
N GLY A 295 22.55 7.46 0.33
CA GLY A 295 22.99 6.96 -0.98
C GLY A 295 23.95 5.77 -0.91
N ARG A 296 24.23 5.23 0.28
CA ARG A 296 25.03 4.01 0.41
C ARG A 296 24.18 2.80 0.06
N LYS A 297 24.68 1.96 -0.84
CA LYS A 297 24.04 0.68 -1.16
C LYS A 297 24.12 -0.23 0.07
N ARG A 298 22.99 -0.85 0.41
CA ARG A 298 22.89 -1.86 1.46
C ARG A 298 22.87 -3.22 0.80
N GLU A 299 23.53 -4.21 1.41
CA GLU A 299 23.31 -5.59 1.02
C GLU A 299 22.10 -6.09 1.81
N ARG A 300 20.95 -6.21 1.13
CA ARG A 300 19.69 -6.64 1.75
C ARG A 300 19.74 -8.09 2.23
N TRP A 301 20.47 -8.94 1.52
CA TRP A 301 20.48 -10.40 1.70
C TRP A 301 21.91 -10.95 1.72
N THR A 302 22.19 -11.91 2.60
CA THR A 302 23.43 -12.69 2.48
C THR A 302 23.40 -13.56 1.22
N PRO A 303 24.55 -14.00 0.69
CA PRO A 303 24.61 -14.88 -0.47
C PRO A 303 23.75 -16.15 -0.33
N GLU A 304 23.71 -16.73 0.87
CA GLU A 304 22.93 -17.94 1.16
C GLU A 304 21.42 -17.68 1.09
N ILE A 305 20.96 -16.59 1.71
CA ILE A 305 19.55 -16.18 1.66
C ILE A 305 19.16 -15.87 0.21
N LYS A 306 20.03 -15.18 -0.53
CA LYS A 306 19.78 -14.79 -1.90
C LYS A 306 19.62 -15.98 -2.83
N GLU A 307 20.43 -17.02 -2.65
CA GLU A 307 20.32 -18.27 -3.43
C GLU A 307 19.04 -19.03 -3.10
N TRP A 308 18.66 -19.11 -1.82
CA TRP A 308 17.38 -19.71 -1.44
C TRP A 308 16.19 -18.93 -2.01
N LEU A 309 16.18 -17.60 -1.87
CA LEU A 309 15.13 -16.74 -2.44
C LEU A 309 15.01 -16.92 -3.96
N ARG A 310 16.14 -17.04 -4.66
CA ARG A 310 16.15 -17.30 -6.11
C ARG A 310 15.40 -18.59 -6.48
N GLY A 311 15.49 -19.62 -5.63
CA GLY A 311 14.82 -20.90 -5.83
C GLY A 311 13.29 -20.87 -5.71
N ILE A 312 12.72 -19.82 -5.11
CA ILE A 312 11.27 -19.69 -4.89
C ILE A 312 10.61 -18.60 -5.76
N LEU A 313 11.41 -17.72 -6.40
CA LEU A 313 10.88 -16.63 -7.23
C LEU A 313 9.95 -17.13 -8.34
N ASP A 314 10.27 -18.27 -8.96
CA ASP A 314 9.49 -18.82 -10.07
C ASP A 314 8.07 -19.21 -9.64
N GLU A 315 7.87 -19.73 -8.43
CA GLU A 315 6.54 -20.08 -7.93
C GLU A 315 5.80 -18.81 -7.48
N THR A 316 6.40 -18.04 -6.56
CA THR A 316 5.75 -16.87 -5.97
C THR A 316 5.48 -15.80 -7.02
N GLY A 317 6.42 -15.56 -7.94
CA GLY A 317 6.32 -14.54 -8.99
C GLY A 317 5.16 -14.74 -9.97
N LEU A 318 4.57 -15.94 -10.04
CA LEU A 318 3.36 -16.19 -10.85
C LEU A 318 2.16 -15.35 -10.40
N TRP A 319 2.17 -14.83 -9.17
CA TRP A 319 1.06 -14.03 -8.65
C TRP A 319 0.72 -12.85 -9.57
N THR A 320 1.72 -12.20 -10.18
CA THR A 320 1.50 -11.03 -11.04
C THR A 320 0.72 -11.42 -12.28
N GLU A 321 1.08 -12.53 -12.94
CA GLU A 321 0.35 -13.07 -14.09
C GLU A 321 -1.08 -13.49 -13.73
N LEU A 322 -1.24 -14.17 -12.59
CA LEU A 322 -2.55 -14.58 -12.09
C LEU A 322 -3.45 -13.37 -11.80
N ALA A 323 -2.91 -12.35 -11.14
CA ALA A 323 -3.64 -11.12 -10.83
C ALA A 323 -4.05 -10.38 -12.11
N LYS A 324 -3.16 -10.25 -13.10
CA LYS A 324 -3.47 -9.59 -14.38
C LYS A 324 -4.62 -10.27 -15.11
N ARG A 325 -4.55 -11.60 -15.25
CA ARG A 325 -5.60 -12.39 -15.92
C ARG A 325 -6.93 -12.30 -15.18
N TRP A 326 -6.90 -12.33 -13.85
CA TRP A 326 -8.09 -12.20 -13.03
C TRP A 326 -8.71 -10.79 -13.13
N LEU A 327 -7.90 -9.73 -13.04
CA LEU A 327 -8.34 -8.34 -13.20
C LEU A 327 -8.96 -8.09 -14.58
N ALA A 328 -8.38 -8.67 -15.65
CA ALA A 328 -8.92 -8.56 -17.00
C ALA A 328 -10.38 -9.06 -17.08
N GLY A 329 -10.67 -10.18 -16.42
CA GLY A 329 -12.03 -10.71 -16.30
C GLY A 329 -12.96 -9.82 -15.48
N GLU A 330 -12.57 -9.48 -14.26
CA GLU A 330 -13.44 -8.75 -13.31
C GLU A 330 -13.71 -7.30 -13.75
N MET A 331 -12.73 -6.63 -14.34
CA MET A 331 -12.85 -5.25 -14.81
C MET A 331 -13.33 -5.16 -16.28
N ASN A 332 -13.67 -6.31 -16.89
CA ASN A 332 -14.09 -6.42 -18.30
C ASN A 332 -13.12 -5.69 -19.23
N LEU A 333 -11.82 -5.93 -19.07
CA LEU A 333 -10.79 -5.40 -19.96
C LEU A 333 -10.89 -6.17 -21.29
N LYS A 334 -10.78 -5.47 -22.42
CA LYS A 334 -10.76 -6.14 -23.73
C LYS A 334 -9.37 -6.73 -23.94
N ASP A 335 -9.32 -7.98 -24.38
CA ASP A 335 -8.09 -8.67 -24.81
C ASP A 335 -7.43 -7.97 -26.00
#